data_AF-A0A5P6ABW2-F1
#
_entry.id   AF-A0A5P6ABW2-F1
#
_cell.length_a   1.000
_cell.length_b   1.000
_cell.length_c   1.000
_cell.angle_alpha   90.00
_cell.angle_beta   90.00
_cell.angle_gamma   90.00
#
_symmetry.space_group_name_H-M   'P 1'
#
loop_
_entity.id
_entity.type
_entity.pdbx_description
1 polymer ?
#
loop_
_entity_poly.entity_id
_entity_poly.type
_entity_poly.pdbx_seq_one_letter_code
_entity_poly.pdbx_strand_id
1 'polypeptide(L)'
;MTTSDVRSQLAAHLARLWRYGLILSHNRDIAEELVQSTCVRALERSAQFTPGTRIDRWLFTILHSIWISELRARHVRRGKASSKTTRTRHRRSRNE
;
A
#
# COMPACT_ATOMS: atom_id res chain seq x y z
N MET A 1 -12.30 15.82 -18.21
CA MET A 1 -10.84 15.90 -18.06
C MET A 1 -10.23 14.71 -18.76
N THR A 2 -9.18 14.93 -19.55
CA THR A 2 -8.43 13.83 -20.15
C THR A 2 -7.46 13.25 -19.11
N THR A 3 -6.97 12.04 -19.30
CA THR A 3 -5.93 11.42 -18.45
C THR A 3 -4.69 12.33 -18.28
N SER A 4 -4.45 13.25 -19.21
CA SER A 4 -3.39 14.26 -19.15
C SER A 4 -3.56 15.23 -17.98
N ASP A 5 -4.78 15.67 -17.70
CA ASP A 5 -5.06 16.65 -16.64
C ASP A 5 -4.82 16.05 -15.25
N VAL A 6 -5.23 14.79 -15.06
CA VAL A 6 -4.99 14.03 -13.82
C VAL A 6 -3.50 13.85 -13.58
N ARG A 7 -2.72 13.58 -14.63
CA ARG A 7 -1.26 13.43 -14.54
C ARG A 7 -0.56 14.72 -14.11
N SER A 8 -0.94 15.85 -14.70
CA SER A 8 -0.38 17.16 -14.35
C SER A 8 -0.65 17.50 -12.88
N GLN A 9 -1.89 17.32 -12.45
CA GLN A 9 -2.27 17.57 -11.05
C GLN A 9 -1.59 16.58 -10.09
N LEU A 10 -1.50 15.29 -10.44
CA LEU A 10 -0.77 14.30 -9.65
C LEU A 10 0.70 14.71 -9.43
N ALA A 11 1.38 15.19 -10.48
CA ALA A 11 2.75 15.67 -10.38
C ALA A 11 2.88 16.85 -9.40
N ALA A 12 1.93 17.80 -9.44
CA ALA A 12 1.90 18.93 -8.52
C ALA A 12 1.70 18.52 -7.04
N HIS A 13 1.04 17.39 -6.78
CA HIS A 13 0.78 16.88 -5.42
C HIS A 13 1.80 15.85 -4.92
N LEU A 14 2.75 15.43 -5.75
CA LEU A 14 3.66 14.31 -5.45
C LEU A 14 4.48 14.55 -4.17
N ALA A 15 5.04 15.75 -3.99
CA ALA A 15 5.79 16.09 -2.78
C ALA A 15 4.91 16.07 -1.51
N ARG A 16 3.63 16.42 -1.62
CA ARG A 16 2.67 16.37 -0.49
C ARG A 16 2.28 14.93 -0.16
N LEU A 17 2.07 14.09 -1.17
CA LEU A 17 1.80 12.66 -0.99
C LEU A 17 2.99 11.95 -0.34
N TRP A 18 4.22 12.28 -0.74
CA TRP A 18 5.43 11.71 -0.15
C TRP A 18 5.61 12.09 1.31
N ARG A 19 5.43 13.37 1.68
CA ARG A 19 5.46 13.79 3.09
C ARG A 19 4.40 13.08 3.92
N TYR A 20 3.20 12.89 3.38
CA TYR A 20 2.15 12.16 4.08
C TYR A 20 2.47 10.67 4.22
N GLY A 21 3.00 10.04 3.17
CA GLY A 21 3.47 8.65 3.23
C GLY A 21 4.59 8.44 4.25
N LEU A 22 5.51 9.41 4.38
CA LEU A 22 6.54 9.39 5.43
C LEU A 22 5.95 9.44 6.83
N ILE A 23 4.98 10.33 7.08
CA ILE A 23 4.31 10.44 8.38
C ILE A 23 3.61 9.11 8.74
N LEU A 24 2.95 8.48 7.77
CA LEU A 24 2.25 7.21 8.01
C LEU A 24 3.20 6.04 8.27
N SER A 25 4.26 5.93 7.47
CA SER A 25 5.13 4.75 7.47
C SER A 25 6.33 4.86 8.42
N HIS A 26 6.76 6.07 8.77
CA HIS A 26 8.02 6.35 9.47
C HIS A 26 9.25 5.71 8.79
N ASN A 27 9.15 5.37 7.50
CA ASN A 27 10.20 4.71 6.74
C ASN A 27 10.20 5.26 5.30
N ARG A 28 11.37 5.72 4.84
CA ARG A 28 11.51 6.35 3.53
C ARG A 28 11.19 5.41 2.37
N ASP A 29 11.67 4.17 2.43
CA ASP A 29 11.50 3.18 1.36
C ASP A 29 10.02 2.80 1.22
N ILE A 30 9.35 2.60 2.36
CA ILE A 30 7.90 2.30 2.40
C ILE A 30 7.09 3.51 1.90
N ALA A 31 7.49 4.73 2.26
CA ALA A 31 6.81 5.94 1.78
C ALA A 31 6.94 6.10 0.26
N GLU A 32 8.10 5.82 -0.31
CA GLU A 32 8.34 5.87 -1.75
C GLU A 32 7.49 4.84 -2.50
N GLU A 33 7.48 3.58 -2.05
CA GLU A 33 6.65 2.51 -2.62
C GLU A 33 5.15 2.84 -2.53
N LEU A 34 4.71 3.43 -1.41
CA LEU A 34 3.34 3.86 -1.20
C LEU A 34 2.92 4.96 -2.17
N VAL A 35 3.79 5.95 -2.40
CA VAL A 35 3.54 7.03 -3.37
C VAL A 35 3.50 6.46 -4.79
N GLN A 36 4.44 5.60 -5.16
CA GLN A 36 4.46 4.97 -6.48
C GLN A 36 3.16 4.19 -6.75
N SER A 37 2.74 3.37 -5.79
CA SER A 37 1.49 2.62 -5.87
C SER A 37 0.26 3.54 -5.99
N THR A 38 0.29 4.67 -5.26
CA THR A 38 -0.76 5.70 -5.35
C THR A 38 -0.81 6.30 -6.75
N CYS A 39 0.34 6.64 -7.34
CA CYS A 39 0.41 7.20 -8.69
C CYS A 39 -0.16 6.23 -9.75
N VAL A 40 0.24 4.96 -9.71
CA VAL A 40 -0.29 3.93 -10.62
C VAL A 40 -1.80 3.82 -10.48
N ARG A 41 -2.30 3.68 -9.25
CA ARG A 41 -3.74 3.53 -8.97
C ARG A 41 -4.56 4.76 -9.37
N ALA A 42 -3.99 5.96 -9.19
CA ALA A 42 -4.64 7.21 -9.59
C ALA A 42 -4.75 7.31 -11.12
N LEU A 43 -3.73 6.88 -11.86
CA LEU A 43 -3.78 6.84 -13.32
C LEU A 43 -4.79 5.79 -13.83
N GLU A 44 -4.80 4.59 -13.24
CA GLU A 44 -5.79 3.53 -13.55
C GLU A 44 -7.23 4.01 -13.34
N ARG A 45 -7.48 4.76 -12.25
CA ARG A 45 -8.81 5.24 -11.87
C ARG A 45 -9.10 6.65 -12.36
N SER A 46 -8.26 7.21 -13.23
CA SER A 46 -8.41 8.58 -13.74
C SER A 46 -9.77 8.84 -14.37
N ALA A 47 -10.39 7.82 -14.98
CA ALA A 47 -11.74 7.89 -15.54
C ALA A 47 -12.86 7.99 -14.48
N GLN A 48 -12.61 7.60 -13.23
CA GLN A 48 -13.58 7.67 -12.13
C GLN A 48 -13.55 9.02 -11.39
N PHE A 49 -12.56 9.87 -11.69
CA PHE A 49 -12.45 11.17 -11.06
C PHE A 49 -13.53 12.11 -11.60
N THR A 50 -14.35 12.66 -10.70
CA THR A 50 -15.37 13.65 -11.06
C THR A 50 -14.74 15.03 -11.20
N PRO A 51 -14.74 15.63 -12.41
CA PRO A 51 -14.22 16.98 -12.62
C PRO A 51 -14.93 18.01 -11.72
N GLY A 52 -14.21 19.01 -11.23
CA GLY A 52 -14.73 20.02 -10.30
C GLY A 52 -14.64 19.62 -8.82
N THR A 53 -14.30 18.38 -8.51
CA THR A 53 -13.95 17.97 -7.13
C THR A 53 -12.46 18.18 -6.85
N ARG A 54 -12.10 18.30 -5.57
CA ARG A 54 -10.71 18.51 -5.15
C ARG A 54 -9.88 17.23 -5.37
N ILE A 55 -8.98 17.25 -6.36
CA ILE A 55 -8.11 16.10 -6.66
C ILE A 55 -7.27 15.67 -5.47
N ASP A 56 -6.81 16.62 -4.62
CA ASP A 56 -6.05 16.34 -3.40
C ASP A 56 -6.78 15.28 -2.57
N ARG A 57 -8.06 15.51 -2.29
CA ARG A 57 -8.86 14.65 -1.42
C ARG A 57 -8.97 13.25 -2.00
N TRP A 58 -9.13 13.16 -3.32
CA TRP A 58 -9.18 11.89 -4.03
C TRP A 58 -7.85 11.14 -3.97
N LEU A 59 -6.73 11.82 -4.22
CA LEU A 59 -5.38 11.23 -4.13
C LEU A 59 -5.06 10.75 -2.71
N PHE A 60 -5.38 11.55 -1.69
CA PHE A 60 -5.20 11.15 -0.29
C PHE A 60 -6.07 9.96 0.10
N THR A 61 -7.27 9.85 -0.46
CA THR A 61 -8.15 8.69 -0.25
C THR A 61 -7.53 7.42 -0.84
N ILE A 62 -6.96 7.50 -2.05
CA ILE A 62 -6.26 6.37 -2.68
C ILE A 62 -5.06 5.95 -1.84
N LEU A 63 -4.20 6.90 -1.44
CA LEU A 63 -3.02 6.63 -0.64
C LEU A 63 -3.38 5.96 0.69
N HIS A 64 -4.39 6.50 1.39
CA HIS A 64 -4.85 5.92 2.65
C HIS A 64 -5.43 4.51 2.47
N SER A 65 -6.18 4.26 1.39
CA SER A 65 -6.71 2.92 1.08
C SER A 65 -5.59 1.89 0.88
N ILE A 66 -4.53 2.26 0.15
CA ILE A 66 -3.35 1.40 -0.05
C ILE A 66 -2.66 1.14 1.29
N TRP A 67 -2.45 2.18 2.10
CA TRP A 67 -1.82 2.06 3.42
C TRP A 67 -2.56 1.09 4.37
N ILE A 68 -3.89 1.18 4.43
CA ILE A 68 -4.71 0.28 5.24
C ILE A 68 -4.63 -1.16 4.72
N SER A 69 -4.57 -1.35 3.40
CA SER A 69 -4.32 -2.66 2.81
C SER A 69 -2.99 -3.25 3.27
N GLU A 70 -1.92 -2.44 3.24
CA GLU A 70 -0.59 -2.86 3.68
C GLU A 70 -0.52 -3.19 5.17
N LEU A 71 -1.18 -2.39 6.02
CA LEU A 71 -1.27 -2.69 7.45
C LEU A 71 -1.96 -4.03 7.72
N ARG A 72 -3.07 -4.31 7.02
CA ARG A 72 -3.77 -5.61 7.11
C ARG A 72 -2.87 -6.75 6.65
N ALA A 73 -2.19 -6.59 5.51
CA ALA A 73 -1.27 -7.60 4.99
C ALA A 73 -0.09 -7.86 5.93
N ARG A 74 0.45 -6.83 6.58
CA ARG A 74 1.52 -6.97 7.59
C ARG A 74 1.04 -7.70 8.84
N HIS A 75 -0.17 -7.44 9.31
CA HIS A 75 -0.74 -8.12 10.47
C HIS A 75 -0.90 -9.63 10.23
N VAL A 76 -1.45 -10.03 9.07
CA VAL A 76 -1.60 -11.45 8.69
C VAL A 76 -0.25 -12.16 8.56
N ARG A 77 0.77 -11.50 7.98
CA ARG A 77 2.13 -12.04 7.86
C ARG A 77 2.77 -12.31 9.24
N ARG A 78 2.55 -11.43 10.21
CA ARG A 78 3.01 -11.63 11.60
C ARG A 78 2.28 -12.80 12.28
N GLY A 79 0.96 -12.93 12.08
CA GLY A 79 0.17 -14.04 12.64
C GLY A 79 0.56 -15.42 12.10
N LYS A 80 0.99 -15.53 10.83
CA LYS A 80 1.44 -16.81 10.23
C LYS A 80 2.88 -17.21 10.57
N ALA A 81 3.73 -16.30 11.05
CA ALA A 81 5.12 -16.63 11.40
C ALA A 81 5.24 -17.46 12.69
N SER A 82 4.20 -17.44 13.54
CA SER A 82 4.18 -18.16 14.82
C SER A 82 3.84 -19.66 14.72
N SER A 83 3.51 -20.19 13.54
CA SER A 83 3.00 -21.56 13.40
C SER A 83 3.92 -22.55 12.67
N LYS A 84 5.23 -22.26 12.56
CA LYS A 84 6.21 -23.20 11.96
C LYS A 84 7.11 -23.96 12.95
N THR A 85 6.86 -23.89 14.25
CA THR A 85 7.62 -24.70 15.22
C THR A 85 6.68 -25.64 15.97
N THR A 86 6.39 -26.82 15.41
CA THR A 86 6.09 -28.03 16.18
C THR A 86 6.32 -29.28 15.33
N ARG A 87 7.47 -29.92 15.61
CA ARG A 87 7.67 -31.37 15.72
C ARG A 87 7.80 -32.20 14.44
N THR A 88 9.04 -32.30 13.95
CA THR A 88 9.56 -33.57 13.42
C THR A 88 10.86 -33.90 14.15
N ARG A 89 10.73 -34.51 15.33
CA ARG A 89 11.84 -35.17 16.03
C ARG A 89 11.40 -36.59 16.40
N HIS A 90 11.78 -37.52 15.51
CA HIS A 90 12.46 -38.78 15.81
C HIS A 90 12.08 -39.53 17.10
N ARG A 91 11.48 -40.74 16.98
CA ARG A 91 11.86 -41.93 17.78
C ARG A 91 11.11 -43.22 17.39
N ARG A 92 11.93 -44.26 17.11
CA ARG A 92 11.79 -45.70 17.45
C ARG A 92 10.63 -46.48 16.82
N SER A 93 10.91 -47.43 15.93
CA SER A 93 11.42 -48.79 16.22
C SER A 93 10.46 -49.59 17.10
N ARG A 94 9.65 -50.45 16.46
CA ARG A 94 9.27 -51.79 16.95
C ARG A 94 8.43 -52.48 15.87
N ASN A 95 9.00 -53.48 15.20
CA ASN A 95 8.21 -54.59 14.69
C ASN A 95 9.01 -55.86 15.01
N GLU A 96 8.44 -56.62 15.93
CA GLU A 96 8.65 -58.06 16.05
C GLU A 96 8.07 -58.79 14.84
#